data_AF-A0A6G1J4M9-F1
#
_entry.id   AF-A0A6G1J4M9-F1
#
_cell.length_a   1.000
_cell.length_b   1.000
_cell.length_c   1.000
_cell.angle_alpha   90.00
_cell.angle_beta   90.00
_cell.angle_gamma   90.00
#
_symmetry.space_group_name_H-M   'P 1'
#
loop_
_entity.id
_entity.type
_entity.pdbx_description
1 polymer ?
#
loop_
_entity_poly.entity_id
_entity_poly.type
_entity_poly.pdbx_seq_one_letter_code
_entity_poly.pdbx_strand_id
1 'polypeptide(L)'
;MVYPARLRQKDILERSLPILKDALAQQREFNEAEYPSFVLETFRRALYNSIPSFFGYLLETEQSCVDLSRPCAMSGLGHSPSLLVLELLVAHGWDVNHESPRIYFTDKMLIDSPIILENYELVVWMVEHGTIVDGGDPENDRSWPTPLLETCAAYGTVQAFRYLMEKGAKLGRKTLHRATLMAAELGTDPSFIEDGPQTDADPMRHENARRQLCYAILSTSSG
;
A
#
# COMPACT_ATOMS: atom_id res chain seq x y z
N MET A 1 -39.42 16.79 -6.99
CA MET A 1 -37.97 16.97 -6.73
C MET A 1 -37.29 15.64 -6.92
N VAL A 2 -36.65 15.44 -8.07
CA VAL A 2 -35.87 14.22 -8.33
C VAL A 2 -34.48 14.48 -7.78
N TYR A 3 -34.06 13.74 -6.75
CA TYR A 3 -32.68 13.78 -6.28
C TYR A 3 -31.76 13.28 -7.40
N PRO A 4 -30.58 13.88 -7.61
CA PRO A 4 -29.66 13.42 -8.63
C PRO A 4 -29.27 11.97 -8.37
N ALA A 5 -29.10 11.21 -9.45
CA ALA A 5 -28.70 9.82 -9.40
C ALA A 5 -27.31 9.71 -8.75
N ARG A 6 -27.27 9.45 -7.44
CA ARG A 6 -26.02 9.05 -6.78
C ARG A 6 -25.54 7.77 -7.42
N LEU A 7 -24.25 7.70 -7.77
CA LEU A 7 -23.61 6.45 -8.19
C LEU A 7 -23.86 5.39 -7.11
N ARG A 8 -24.76 4.44 -7.38
CA ARG A 8 -25.12 3.41 -6.41
C ARG A 8 -23.94 2.45 -6.32
N GLN A 9 -23.71 1.87 -5.15
CA GLN A 9 -22.62 0.90 -4.96
C GLN A 9 -22.66 -0.23 -6.00
N LYS A 10 -23.86 -0.66 -6.41
CA LYS A 10 -24.05 -1.65 -7.47
C LYS A 10 -23.53 -1.20 -8.85
N ASP A 11 -23.68 0.08 -9.19
CA ASP A 11 -23.28 0.62 -10.50
C ASP A 11 -21.73 0.67 -10.60
N ILE A 12 -21.05 0.83 -9.46
CA ILE A 12 -19.58 0.70 -9.32
C ILE A 12 -19.13 -0.75 -9.46
N LEU A 13 -19.86 -1.69 -8.86
CA LEU A 13 -19.57 -3.13 -8.99
C LEU A 13 -19.77 -3.62 -10.42
N GLU A 14 -20.74 -3.05 -11.15
CA GLU A 14 -20.99 -3.32 -12.56
C GLU A 14 -19.94 -2.67 -13.50
N ARG A 15 -19.08 -1.79 -12.99
CA ARG A 15 -17.94 -1.16 -13.71
C ARG A 15 -18.33 -0.54 -15.06
N SER A 16 -19.56 -0.04 -15.18
CA SER A 16 -20.12 0.45 -16.44
C SER A 16 -19.74 1.90 -16.70
N LEU A 17 -18.83 2.13 -17.65
CA LEU A 17 -18.36 3.47 -18.01
C LEU A 17 -19.46 4.40 -18.55
N PRO A 18 -20.43 3.93 -19.39
CA PRO A 18 -21.54 4.78 -19.82
C PRO A 18 -22.37 5.33 -18.66
N ILE A 19 -22.65 4.50 -17.65
CA ILE A 19 -23.44 4.91 -16.47
C ILE A 19 -22.69 5.97 -15.67
N LEU A 20 -21.35 5.87 -15.55
CA LEU A 20 -20.53 6.90 -14.93
C LEU A 20 -20.66 8.24 -15.67
N LYS A 21 -20.55 8.23 -17.01
CA LYS A 21 -20.65 9.44 -17.83
C LYS A 21 -22.01 10.12 -17.68
N ASP A 22 -23.08 9.34 -17.71
CA ASP A 22 -24.44 9.86 -17.54
C ASP A 22 -24.64 10.46 -16.14
N ALA A 23 -24.11 9.81 -15.10
CA ALA A 23 -24.19 10.32 -13.72
C ALA A 23 -23.41 11.63 -13.54
N LEU A 24 -22.22 11.74 -14.16
CA LEU A 24 -21.43 12.97 -14.14
C LEU A 24 -22.15 14.11 -14.86
N ALA A 25 -22.73 13.85 -16.05
CA ALA A 25 -23.49 14.85 -16.80
C ALA A 25 -24.71 15.35 -16.01
N GLN A 26 -25.49 14.45 -15.43
CA GLN A 26 -26.65 14.80 -14.60
C GLN A 26 -26.26 15.62 -13.36
N GLN A 27 -25.17 15.25 -12.69
CA GLN A 27 -24.73 15.99 -11.50
C GLN A 27 -24.26 17.40 -11.85
N ARG A 28 -23.57 17.55 -12.98
CA ARG A 28 -23.10 18.86 -13.47
C ARG A 28 -24.26 19.80 -13.76
N GLU A 29 -25.33 19.29 -14.37
CA GLU A 29 -26.55 20.06 -14.65
C GLU A 29 -27.37 20.36 -13.38
N PHE A 30 -27.40 19.42 -12.44
CA PHE A 30 -28.21 19.55 -11.22
C PHE A 30 -27.58 20.52 -10.22
N ASN A 31 -26.28 20.42 -9.96
CA ASN A 31 -25.60 21.23 -8.96
C ASN A 31 -24.11 21.43 -9.30
N GLU A 32 -23.83 22.47 -10.10
CA GLU A 32 -22.47 22.84 -10.51
C GLU A 32 -21.55 23.14 -9.31
N ALA A 33 -22.10 23.69 -8.21
CA ALA A 33 -21.31 24.01 -7.02
C ALA A 33 -20.81 22.76 -6.26
N GLU A 34 -21.59 21.68 -6.26
CA GLU A 34 -21.19 20.41 -5.62
C GLU A 34 -20.49 19.44 -6.58
N TYR A 35 -20.42 19.77 -7.87
CA TYR A 35 -19.84 18.91 -8.90
C TYR A 35 -18.39 18.48 -8.59
N PRO A 36 -17.46 19.38 -8.19
CA PRO A 36 -16.09 18.97 -7.87
C PRO A 36 -16.02 17.95 -6.72
N SER A 37 -16.85 18.12 -5.69
CA SER A 37 -16.93 17.18 -4.57
C SER A 37 -17.44 15.81 -5.00
N PHE A 38 -18.40 15.77 -5.93
CA PHE A 38 -18.92 14.53 -6.50
C PHE A 38 -17.86 13.80 -7.34
N VAL A 39 -17.11 14.53 -8.17
CA VAL A 39 -15.99 13.99 -8.94
C VAL A 39 -14.94 13.39 -8.01
N LEU A 40 -14.54 14.13 -6.97
CA LEU A 40 -13.53 13.68 -6.00
C LEU A 40 -13.97 12.41 -5.26
N GLU A 41 -15.24 12.32 -4.85
CA GLU A 41 -15.77 11.13 -4.20
C GLU A 41 -15.81 9.93 -5.15
N THR A 42 -16.20 10.17 -6.40
CA THR A 42 -16.22 9.13 -7.43
C THR A 42 -14.81 8.63 -7.75
N PHE A 43 -13.84 9.54 -7.81
CA PHE A 43 -12.42 9.25 -7.98
C PHE A 43 -11.89 8.36 -6.86
N ARG A 44 -12.15 8.72 -5.59
CA ARG A 44 -11.77 7.90 -4.41
C ARG A 44 -12.37 6.50 -4.47
N ARG A 45 -13.63 6.37 -4.88
CA ARG A 45 -14.28 5.05 -4.99
C ARG A 45 -13.72 4.24 -6.15
N ALA A 46 -13.39 4.86 -7.29
CA ALA A 46 -12.73 4.18 -8.41
C ALA A 46 -11.34 3.66 -8.01
N LEU A 47 -10.61 4.46 -7.23
CA LEU A 47 -9.29 4.11 -6.68
C LEU A 47 -9.39 2.93 -5.70
N TYR A 48 -10.32 2.99 -4.75
CA TYR A 48 -10.51 1.95 -3.73
C TYR A 48 -10.90 0.61 -4.31
N ASN A 49 -11.77 0.63 -5.32
CA ASN A 49 -12.21 -0.59 -6.00
C ASN A 49 -11.27 -0.99 -7.16
N SER A 50 -10.18 -0.24 -7.39
CA SER A 50 -9.21 -0.45 -8.47
C SER A 50 -9.89 -0.66 -9.83
N ILE A 51 -10.65 0.34 -10.28
CA ILE A 51 -11.39 0.32 -11.56
C ILE A 51 -10.65 1.22 -12.57
N PRO A 52 -9.74 0.67 -13.41
CA PRO A 52 -8.86 1.48 -14.26
C PRO A 52 -9.64 2.31 -15.29
N SER A 53 -10.76 1.79 -15.80
CA SER A 53 -11.59 2.50 -16.79
C SER A 53 -12.21 3.77 -16.23
N PHE A 54 -12.69 3.74 -14.99
CA PHE A 54 -13.24 4.91 -14.30
C PHE A 54 -12.13 5.89 -13.97
N PHE A 55 -11.01 5.34 -13.49
CA PHE A 55 -9.86 6.11 -13.07
C PHE A 55 -9.23 6.89 -14.23
N GLY A 56 -8.92 6.22 -15.34
CA GLY A 56 -8.37 6.84 -16.54
C GLY A 56 -9.30 7.90 -17.12
N TYR A 57 -10.60 7.61 -17.21
CA TYR A 57 -11.57 8.61 -17.68
C TYR A 57 -11.58 9.87 -16.80
N LEU A 58 -11.63 9.72 -15.48
CA LEU A 58 -11.65 10.85 -14.55
C LEU A 58 -10.35 11.67 -14.59
N LEU A 59 -9.20 11.01 -14.76
CA LEU A 59 -7.91 11.69 -14.92
C LEU A 59 -7.77 12.43 -16.25
N GLU A 60 -8.34 11.91 -17.33
CA GLU A 60 -8.32 12.54 -18.64
C GLU A 60 -9.28 13.74 -18.74
N THR A 61 -10.48 13.62 -18.16
CA THR A 61 -11.53 14.64 -18.35
C THR A 61 -11.68 15.62 -17.19
N GLU A 62 -11.39 15.20 -15.96
CA GLU A 62 -11.69 15.96 -14.74
C GLU A 62 -10.44 16.22 -13.88
N GLN A 63 -9.23 16.23 -14.48
CA GLN A 63 -7.97 16.34 -13.76
C GLN A 63 -7.90 17.53 -12.78
N SER A 64 -8.55 18.67 -13.12
CA SER A 64 -8.58 19.87 -12.27
C SER A 64 -9.30 19.67 -10.93
N CYS A 65 -10.17 18.66 -10.83
CA CYS A 65 -10.92 18.35 -9.62
C CYS A 65 -10.20 17.32 -8.72
N VAL A 66 -9.06 16.79 -9.18
CA VAL A 66 -8.31 15.74 -8.51
C VAL A 66 -6.91 16.25 -8.18
N ASP A 67 -6.67 16.49 -6.89
CA ASP A 67 -5.35 16.87 -6.40
C ASP A 67 -4.53 15.61 -6.03
N LEU A 68 -3.67 15.17 -6.97
CA LEU A 68 -2.75 14.05 -6.78
C LEU A 68 -1.55 14.40 -5.88
N SER A 69 -1.32 15.69 -5.56
CA SER A 69 -0.25 16.14 -4.66
C SER A 69 -0.58 15.95 -3.18
N ARG A 70 -1.79 15.48 -2.88
CA ARG A 70 -2.19 15.13 -1.52
C ARG A 70 -2.06 13.62 -1.32
N PRO A 71 -1.72 13.16 -0.09
CA PRO A 71 -1.69 11.74 0.27
C PRO A 71 -3.01 10.98 0.13
N CYS A 72 -4.06 11.63 -0.40
CA CYS A 72 -5.39 11.11 -0.66
C CYS A 72 -5.39 9.81 -1.49
N ALA A 73 -4.32 9.48 -2.20
CA ALA A 73 -4.26 8.27 -3.00
C ALA A 73 -4.29 6.99 -2.15
N MET A 74 -3.62 6.94 -0.99
CA MET A 74 -3.32 5.63 -0.38
C MET A 74 -4.25 5.17 0.72
N SER A 75 -4.85 6.08 1.49
CA SER A 75 -6.06 5.72 2.26
C SER A 75 -7.19 5.25 1.33
N GLY A 76 -7.14 5.64 0.06
CA GLY A 76 -8.09 5.27 -0.98
C GLY A 76 -7.64 4.09 -1.84
N LEU A 77 -6.40 3.59 -1.77
CA LEU A 77 -5.98 2.40 -2.49
C LEU A 77 -6.40 1.20 -1.65
N GLY A 78 -7.24 0.32 -2.19
CA GLY A 78 -7.71 -0.87 -1.48
C GLY A 78 -6.55 -1.79 -1.07
N HIS A 79 -6.86 -2.89 -0.38
CA HIS A 79 -5.84 -3.85 0.10
C HIS A 79 -4.96 -4.47 -1.00
N SER A 80 -5.36 -4.37 -2.26
CA SER A 80 -4.66 -4.94 -3.41
C SER A 80 -4.89 -4.06 -4.65
N PRO A 81 -4.21 -2.91 -4.78
CA PRO A 81 -4.44 -2.05 -5.91
C PRO A 81 -3.93 -2.71 -7.19
N SER A 82 -4.65 -2.49 -8.30
CA SER A 82 -4.20 -2.94 -9.61
C SER A 82 -2.97 -2.15 -10.03
N LEU A 83 -1.91 -2.83 -10.50
CA LEU A 83 -0.73 -2.17 -11.07
C LEU A 83 -1.12 -1.16 -12.15
N LEU A 84 -2.12 -1.45 -12.98
CA LEU A 84 -2.59 -0.53 -14.01
C LEU A 84 -3.11 0.80 -13.44
N VAL A 85 -3.74 0.79 -12.27
CA VAL A 85 -4.18 2.02 -11.58
C VAL A 85 -2.98 2.80 -11.05
N LEU A 86 -1.94 2.10 -10.59
CA LEU A 86 -0.70 2.73 -10.11
C LEU A 86 0.10 3.34 -11.26
N GLU A 87 0.19 2.66 -12.41
CA GLU A 87 0.78 3.19 -13.64
C GLU A 87 0.07 4.47 -14.08
N LEU A 88 -1.27 4.47 -14.06
CA LEU A 88 -2.06 5.67 -14.36
C LEU A 88 -1.81 6.80 -13.35
N LEU A 89 -1.67 6.50 -12.07
CA LEU A 89 -1.33 7.49 -11.05
C LEU A 89 0.02 8.16 -11.35
N VAL A 90 1.08 7.34 -11.53
CA VAL A 90 2.44 7.83 -11.80
C VAL A 90 2.48 8.62 -13.11
N ALA A 91 1.82 8.15 -14.16
CA ALA A 91 1.72 8.84 -15.45
C ALA A 91 1.08 10.24 -15.33
N HIS A 92 0.19 10.43 -14.35
CA HIS A 92 -0.48 11.70 -14.09
C HIS A 92 0.21 12.53 -12.97
N GLY A 93 1.44 12.19 -12.61
CA GLY A 93 2.28 13.00 -11.71
C GLY A 93 2.09 12.70 -10.23
N TRP A 94 1.49 11.56 -9.88
CA TRP A 94 1.49 11.09 -8.50
C TRP A 94 2.92 10.67 -8.10
N ASP A 95 3.35 11.12 -6.93
CA ASP A 95 4.67 10.78 -6.38
C ASP A 95 4.56 9.62 -5.38
N VAL A 96 5.30 8.55 -5.68
CA VAL A 96 5.36 7.31 -4.91
C VAL A 96 5.96 7.50 -3.51
N ASN A 97 6.65 8.61 -3.27
CA ASN A 97 7.26 8.91 -1.97
C ASN A 97 6.37 9.76 -1.05
N HIS A 98 5.12 10.01 -1.43
CA HIS A 98 4.20 10.77 -0.58
C HIS A 98 4.03 10.14 0.80
N GLU A 99 4.14 10.97 1.84
CA GLU A 99 3.87 10.57 3.20
C GLU A 99 2.39 10.17 3.36
N SER A 100 2.11 8.98 3.89
CA SER A 100 0.75 8.58 4.21
C SER A 100 0.16 9.55 5.25
N PRO A 101 -1.09 10.03 5.11
CA PRO A 101 -1.68 10.91 6.11
C PRO A 101 -1.82 10.08 7.38
N ARG A 102 -1.23 10.54 8.50
CA ARG A 102 -1.14 9.80 9.78
C ARG A 102 -2.42 9.02 10.10
N ILE A 103 -2.45 7.73 9.79
CA ILE A 103 -3.51 6.82 10.22
C ILE A 103 -2.94 6.07 11.42
N TYR A 104 -3.63 6.20 12.56
CA TYR A 104 -3.36 5.63 13.89
C TYR A 104 -2.07 4.80 14.09
N PHE A 105 -1.26 5.27 15.05
CA PHE A 105 -0.08 4.65 15.67
C PHE A 105 1.17 4.39 14.82
N THR A 106 1.16 4.63 13.51
CA THR A 106 2.38 4.47 12.72
C THR A 106 2.45 5.49 11.59
N ASP A 107 3.30 6.51 11.72
CA ASP A 107 3.68 7.37 10.59
C ASP A 107 4.58 6.53 9.67
N LYS A 108 3.92 5.83 8.74
CA LYS A 108 4.52 4.85 7.85
C LYS A 108 4.72 5.43 6.46
N MET A 109 5.87 5.14 5.86
CA MET A 109 6.14 5.43 4.45
C MET A 109 5.13 4.66 3.61
N LEU A 110 4.92 5.14 2.39
CA LEU A 110 3.94 4.55 1.51
C LEU A 110 4.11 3.02 1.32
N ILE A 111 5.35 2.63 1.12
CA ILE A 111 5.77 1.25 0.89
C ILE A 111 5.53 0.30 2.09
N ASP A 112 5.26 0.82 3.29
CA ASP A 112 4.95 -0.03 4.43
C ASP A 112 3.62 -0.77 4.29
N SER A 113 2.64 -0.20 3.59
CA SER A 113 1.32 -0.86 3.38
C SER A 113 1.45 -2.19 2.65
N PRO A 114 2.07 -2.27 1.45
CA PRO A 114 2.27 -3.55 0.78
C PRO A 114 3.19 -4.50 1.54
N ILE A 115 4.11 -4.00 2.37
CA ILE A 115 4.92 -4.84 3.26
C ILE A 115 4.03 -5.53 4.31
N ILE A 116 3.16 -4.78 4.98
CA ILE A 116 2.26 -5.30 6.03
C ILE A 116 1.22 -6.27 5.46
N LEU A 117 0.77 -6.00 4.24
CA LEU A 117 -0.17 -6.86 3.52
C LEU A 117 0.52 -8.03 2.78
N GLU A 118 1.83 -8.20 2.97
CA GLU A 118 2.64 -9.26 2.37
C GLU A 118 2.58 -9.31 0.83
N ASN A 119 2.32 -8.16 0.19
CA ASN A 119 2.22 -8.05 -1.26
C ASN A 119 3.60 -7.77 -1.89
N TYR A 120 4.37 -8.83 -2.10
CA TYR A 120 5.72 -8.75 -2.66
C TYR A 120 5.77 -8.09 -4.04
N GLU A 121 4.83 -8.40 -4.94
CA GLU A 121 4.78 -7.82 -6.28
C GLU A 121 4.66 -6.30 -6.24
N LEU A 122 3.80 -5.78 -5.36
CA LEU A 122 3.64 -4.35 -5.17
C LEU A 122 4.87 -3.69 -4.52
N VAL A 123 5.56 -4.38 -3.60
CA VAL A 123 6.84 -3.91 -3.06
C VAL A 123 7.88 -3.75 -4.17
N VAL A 124 8.03 -4.76 -5.03
CA VAL A 124 8.97 -4.70 -6.16
C VAL A 124 8.62 -3.55 -7.09
N TRP A 125 7.34 -3.44 -7.48
CA TRP A 125 6.88 -2.37 -8.35
C TRP A 125 7.19 -0.99 -7.77
N MET A 126 6.90 -0.75 -6.49
CA MET A 126 7.14 0.54 -5.83
C MET A 126 8.63 0.91 -5.82
N VAL A 127 9.52 -0.05 -5.51
CA VAL A 127 10.96 0.20 -5.50
C VAL A 127 11.50 0.48 -6.90
N GLU A 128 11.02 -0.25 -7.90
CA GLU A 128 11.40 -0.02 -9.31
C GLU A 128 10.91 1.34 -9.84
N HIS A 129 9.82 1.87 -9.28
CA HIS A 129 9.27 3.18 -9.62
C HIS A 129 9.80 4.33 -8.74
N GLY A 130 10.94 4.13 -8.07
CA GLY A 130 11.68 5.21 -7.41
C GLY A 130 11.26 5.49 -5.97
N THR A 131 10.70 4.50 -5.29
CA THR A 131 10.51 4.61 -3.83
C THR A 131 11.86 4.74 -3.13
N ILE A 132 11.94 5.64 -2.16
CA ILE A 132 13.10 5.84 -1.29
C ILE A 132 13.20 4.67 -0.31
N VAL A 133 14.22 3.83 -0.50
CA VAL A 133 14.42 2.58 0.25
C VAL A 133 15.36 2.76 1.45
N ASP A 134 16.16 3.82 1.48
CA ASP A 134 17.22 4.01 2.48
C ASP A 134 16.70 4.22 3.92
N GLY A 135 15.38 4.44 4.07
CA GLY A 135 14.69 4.50 5.36
C GLY A 135 15.12 5.68 6.24
N GLY A 136 15.84 6.66 5.68
CA GLY A 136 16.40 7.79 6.43
C GLY A 136 17.69 7.45 7.21
N ASP A 137 18.01 8.28 8.20
CA ASP A 137 19.18 8.10 9.07
C ASP A 137 18.85 7.13 10.23
N PRO A 138 19.44 5.92 10.27
CA PRO A 138 19.14 4.93 11.31
C PRO A 138 19.65 5.32 12.71
N GLU A 139 20.47 6.36 12.82
CA GLU A 139 21.13 6.77 14.08
C GLU A 139 20.27 7.67 14.96
N ASN A 140 19.21 8.25 14.42
CA ASN A 140 18.35 9.14 15.17
C ASN A 140 17.10 8.38 15.64
N ASP A 141 17.09 7.98 16.91
CA ASP A 141 15.97 7.25 17.56
C ASP A 141 14.65 8.06 17.58
N ARG A 142 14.71 9.32 17.11
CA ARG A 142 13.58 10.24 16.90
C ARG A 142 13.38 10.64 15.43
N SER A 143 14.24 10.22 14.49
CA SER A 143 14.01 10.50 13.07
C SER A 143 12.90 9.60 12.56
N TRP A 144 11.78 10.23 12.32
CA TRP A 144 10.75 9.72 11.43
C TRP A 144 11.28 9.79 9.99
N PRO A 145 11.00 8.78 9.14
CA PRO A 145 10.23 7.55 9.39
C PRO A 145 11.02 6.41 10.04
N THR A 146 10.32 5.41 10.61
CA THR A 146 10.93 4.16 11.12
C THR A 146 11.66 3.45 9.97
N PRO A 147 12.89 2.91 10.15
CA PRO A 147 13.60 2.27 9.05
C PRO A 147 12.78 1.15 8.41
N LEU A 148 12.70 1.15 7.08
CA LEU A 148 11.85 0.26 6.28
C LEU A 148 12.01 -1.23 6.65
N LEU A 149 13.24 -1.65 6.96
CA LEU A 149 13.53 -3.02 7.38
C LEU A 149 13.00 -3.36 8.77
N GLU A 150 12.78 -2.40 9.67
CA GLU A 150 12.09 -2.67 10.95
C GLU A 150 10.61 -3.01 10.74
N THR A 151 9.90 -2.30 9.84
CA THR A 151 8.53 -2.67 9.46
C THR A 151 8.51 -4.04 8.79
N CYS A 152 9.42 -4.27 7.85
CA CYS A 152 9.50 -5.54 7.13
C CYS A 152 9.85 -6.71 8.07
N ALA A 153 10.72 -6.49 9.04
CA ALA A 153 11.06 -7.49 10.06
C ALA A 153 9.88 -7.84 10.98
N ALA A 154 8.99 -6.88 11.27
CA ALA A 154 7.81 -7.10 12.09
C ALA A 154 6.67 -7.80 11.33
N TYR A 155 6.42 -7.39 10.08
CA TYR A 155 5.18 -7.73 9.38
C TYR A 155 5.37 -8.32 7.98
N GLY A 156 6.54 -8.12 7.36
CA GLY A 156 6.78 -8.49 5.97
C GLY A 156 7.11 -9.97 5.79
N THR A 157 7.58 -10.30 4.59
CA THR A 157 8.06 -11.64 4.21
C THR A 157 9.58 -11.65 4.09
N VAL A 158 10.20 -12.83 4.21
CA VAL A 158 11.65 -13.02 3.98
C VAL A 158 12.06 -12.52 2.60
N GLN A 159 11.22 -12.76 1.59
CA GLN A 159 11.48 -12.37 0.22
C GLN A 159 11.51 -10.84 0.08
N ALA A 160 10.52 -10.14 0.64
CA ALA A 160 10.50 -8.68 0.65
C ALA A 160 11.70 -8.12 1.43
N PHE A 161 12.04 -8.72 2.58
CA PHE A 161 13.16 -8.28 3.40
C PHE A 161 14.51 -8.37 2.67
N ARG A 162 14.79 -9.50 2.03
CA ARG A 162 16.02 -9.69 1.23
C ARG A 162 16.08 -8.74 0.05
N TYR A 163 14.97 -8.60 -0.69
CA TYR A 163 14.89 -7.67 -1.81
C TYR A 163 15.16 -6.22 -1.39
N LEU A 164 14.55 -5.76 -0.29
CA LEU A 164 14.77 -4.42 0.23
C LEU A 164 16.22 -4.20 0.67
N MET A 165 16.83 -5.18 1.34
CA MET A 165 18.26 -5.15 1.66
C MET A 165 19.15 -5.02 0.42
N GLU A 166 18.90 -5.82 -0.61
CA GLU A 166 19.64 -5.75 -1.89
C GLU A 166 19.49 -4.38 -2.56
N LYS A 167 18.35 -3.72 -2.37
CA LYS A 167 18.06 -2.36 -2.86
C LYS A 167 18.60 -1.25 -1.96
N GLY A 168 19.36 -1.58 -0.92
CA GLY A 168 20.07 -0.63 -0.07
C GLY A 168 19.28 -0.18 1.17
N ALA A 169 18.21 -0.90 1.54
CA ALA A 169 17.50 -0.61 2.79
C ALA A 169 18.44 -0.84 3.97
N LYS A 170 18.47 0.11 4.90
CA LYS A 170 19.34 0.05 6.08
C LYS A 170 18.68 -0.72 7.21
N LEU A 171 19.47 -1.54 7.88
CA LEU A 171 19.06 -2.17 9.13
C LEU A 171 18.94 -1.09 10.20
N GLY A 172 17.78 -1.04 10.85
CA GLY A 172 17.55 -0.20 12.00
C GLY A 172 18.07 -0.86 13.28
N ARG A 173 18.31 -0.06 14.31
CA ARG A 173 18.80 -0.54 15.62
C ARG A 173 17.83 -1.52 16.28
N LYS A 174 16.54 -1.47 15.94
CA LYS A 174 15.50 -2.33 16.51
C LYS A 174 15.02 -3.39 15.52
N THR A 175 15.64 -3.57 14.36
CA THR A 175 15.19 -4.57 13.36
C THR A 175 15.07 -5.98 13.96
N LEU A 176 16.10 -6.45 14.65
CA LEU A 176 16.05 -7.75 15.32
C LEU A 176 15.02 -7.77 16.46
N HIS A 177 14.96 -6.71 17.27
CA HIS A 177 14.01 -6.61 18.38
C HIS A 177 12.56 -6.66 17.89
N ARG A 178 12.25 -6.02 16.75
CA ARG A 178 10.93 -6.05 16.12
C ARG A 178 10.57 -7.43 15.60
N ALA A 179 11.49 -8.11 14.91
CA ALA A 179 11.27 -9.48 14.45
C ALA A 179 11.01 -10.44 15.63
N THR A 180 11.83 -10.37 16.68
CA THR A 180 11.73 -11.27 17.83
C THR A 180 10.50 -10.98 18.68
N LEU A 181 10.15 -9.71 18.89
CA LEU A 181 8.93 -9.32 19.61
C LEU A 181 7.69 -9.87 18.89
N MET A 182 7.59 -9.68 17.57
CA MET A 182 6.45 -10.17 16.80
C MET A 182 6.37 -11.70 16.80
N ALA A 183 7.51 -12.40 16.66
CA ALA A 183 7.55 -13.86 16.79
C ALA A 183 7.05 -14.33 18.18
N ALA A 184 7.49 -13.67 19.25
CA ALA A 184 7.08 -14.00 20.62
C ALA A 184 5.58 -13.72 20.87
N GLU A 185 5.04 -12.59 20.40
CA GLU A 185 3.62 -12.22 20.55
C GLU A 185 2.66 -13.22 19.90
N LEU A 186 3.10 -13.91 18.85
CA LEU A 186 2.30 -14.89 18.13
C LEU A 186 2.42 -16.31 18.69
N GLY A 187 3.16 -16.50 19.79
CA GLY A 187 3.29 -17.79 20.46
C GLY A 187 4.23 -18.77 19.75
N THR A 188 5.12 -18.30 18.86
CA THR A 188 6.01 -19.18 18.13
C THR A 188 7.08 -19.76 19.07
N ASP A 189 7.02 -21.06 19.34
CA ASP A 189 8.02 -21.76 20.15
C ASP A 189 9.38 -21.78 19.40
N PRO A 190 10.48 -21.23 19.97
CA PRO A 190 11.78 -21.24 19.33
C PRO A 190 12.42 -22.63 19.17
N SER A 191 11.85 -23.69 19.77
CA SER A 191 12.40 -25.05 19.76
C SER A 191 11.94 -25.95 18.60
N PHE A 192 10.99 -25.51 17.78
CA PHE A 192 10.54 -26.27 16.59
C PHE A 192 11.29 -25.81 15.34
N ILE A 193 12.25 -26.62 14.89
CA ILE A 193 12.99 -26.47 13.62
C ILE A 193 12.54 -27.62 12.72
N GLU A 194 11.81 -27.35 11.63
CA GLU A 194 11.55 -28.34 10.58
C GLU A 194 12.18 -27.91 9.25
N ASP A 195 13.14 -28.71 8.78
CA ASP A 195 13.72 -28.67 7.43
C ASP A 195 12.86 -29.48 6.44
N GLY A 196 11.56 -29.16 6.34
CA GLY A 196 10.59 -29.88 5.51
C GLY A 196 9.97 -29.02 4.39
N PRO A 197 9.56 -29.62 3.24
CA PRO A 197 9.03 -28.87 2.10
C PRO A 197 7.66 -28.25 2.44
N GLN A 198 7.53 -26.95 2.20
CA GLN A 198 6.28 -26.21 2.37
C GLN A 198 5.19 -26.78 1.46
N THR A 199 4.04 -27.14 2.05
CA THR A 199 2.83 -27.46 1.27
C THR A 199 1.79 -26.35 1.49
N ASP A 200 1.09 -25.99 0.41
CA ASP A 200 0.24 -24.79 0.31
C ASP A 200 -1.00 -24.76 1.23
N ALA A 201 -1.19 -25.76 2.10
CA ALA A 201 -2.39 -25.95 2.90
C ALA A 201 -2.20 -25.79 4.42
N ASP A 202 -1.05 -25.29 4.89
CA ASP A 202 -0.73 -25.24 6.32
C ASP A 202 -1.23 -23.94 7.02
N PRO A 203 -2.11 -24.03 8.03
CA PRO A 203 -2.52 -22.87 8.84
C PRO A 203 -1.37 -22.19 9.61
N MET A 204 -0.19 -22.82 9.74
CA MET A 204 1.02 -22.24 10.38
C MET A 204 1.96 -21.48 9.41
N ARG A 205 1.54 -21.19 8.17
CA ARG A 205 2.36 -20.49 7.16
C ARG A 205 2.97 -19.17 7.64
N HIS A 206 2.19 -18.35 8.36
CA HIS A 206 2.64 -17.05 8.88
C HIS A 206 3.60 -17.19 10.08
N GLU A 207 3.50 -18.28 10.84
CA GLU A 207 4.35 -18.58 12.00
C GLU A 207 5.74 -19.06 11.56
N ASN A 208 5.82 -19.92 10.54
CA ASN A 208 7.09 -20.36 9.96
C ASN A 208 7.81 -19.28 9.13
N ALA A 209 7.07 -18.40 8.42
CA ALA A 209 7.66 -17.30 7.67
C ALA A 209 8.39 -16.28 8.57
N ARG A 210 7.86 -16.04 9.78
CA ARG A 210 8.46 -15.10 10.76
C ARG A 210 9.73 -15.65 11.42
N ARG A 211 9.81 -16.97 11.64
CA ARG A 211 11.06 -17.65 12.05
C ARG A 211 12.17 -17.46 11.01
N GLN A 212 11.85 -17.67 9.73
CA GLN A 212 12.83 -17.50 8.65
C GLN A 212 13.31 -16.04 8.53
N LEU A 213 12.47 -15.06 8.86
CA LEU A 213 12.88 -13.65 8.93
C LEU A 213 13.88 -13.40 10.07
N CYS A 214 13.61 -13.89 11.28
CA CYS A 214 14.57 -13.80 12.39
C CYS A 214 15.94 -14.40 12.00
N TYR A 215 15.95 -15.59 11.39
CA TYR A 215 17.19 -16.22 10.91
C TYR A 215 17.87 -15.41 9.81
N ALA A 216 17.13 -14.87 8.84
CA ALA A 216 17.69 -14.03 7.77
C ALA A 216 18.34 -12.74 8.33
N ILE A 217 17.75 -12.14 9.36
CA ILE A 217 18.30 -10.96 10.05
C ILE A 217 19.58 -11.32 10.83
N LEU A 218 19.60 -12.47 11.51
CA LEU A 218 20.78 -12.95 12.24
C LEU A 218 21.94 -13.33 11.30
N SER A 219 21.65 -13.99 10.16
CA SER A 219 22.69 -14.37 9.20
C SER A 219 23.33 -13.17 8.50
N THR A 220 22.59 -12.07 8.37
CA THR A 220 23.08 -10.84 7.69
C THR A 220 23.85 -9.90 8.62
N SER A 221 23.69 -10.01 9.94
CA SER A 221 24.44 -9.23 10.93
C SER A 221 25.78 -9.88 11.34
N SER A 222 26.08 -11.07 10.80
CA SER A 222 27.25 -11.88 11.13
C SER A 222 28.40 -11.78 10.09
N GLY A 223 28.27 -10.93 9.07
CA GLY A 223 29.27 -10.69 8.02
C GLY A 223 29.73 -9.24 8.00
#